data_AF-J5HDL0-F1
#
_entry.id   AF-J5HDL0-F1
#
_cell.length_a   1.000
_cell.length_b   1.000
_cell.length_c   1.000
_cell.angle_alpha   90.00
_cell.angle_beta   90.00
_cell.angle_gamma   90.00
#
_symmetry.space_group_name_H-M   'P 1'
#
loop_
_entity.id
_entity.type
_entity.pdbx_description
1 polymer ?
#
loop_
_entity_poly.entity_id
_entity_poly.type
_entity_poly.pdbx_seq_one_letter_code
_entity_poly.pdbx_strand_id
1 'polypeptide(L)'
;MKYAVLMLSLALFVVFFSNFSGITGHNNKLNKIKEGADIAQSKTGENKMENPNKGIDYSKVKLEKIYLAGGCFWGVEEYTSRIYGVADTISGYANGKTSNPTYEGLKSTGHAETVEVSYDPNRVSLREIIKRYLKIIDPTSVNKQGNDVGTQYRTGIYYVNNSQKDEIKAILDEEQKKYTKKIVVEVEPLKDFTKAEDYHQDYLVKNPTGYCHIDLNKAYEPYIDEEKYKKPSEKDVKDKLSQIQYEVTQKNGTERAFSNEYWDNEAKGIYVDIVTGEPLFVSTDKFNSNCGWPSFSKPIDKDVVGYKKDMSHNMDRTEVRSRVGNSHLGHVFEDGPQELGGLRYCINSAALKFIPLEDMDKEGYGEFKYLVK
;
A
#
# COMPACT_ATOMS: atom_id res chain seq x y z
N MET A 1 76.87 -16.98 -21.32
CA MET A 1 76.00 -16.15 -22.19
C MET A 1 74.63 -16.83 -22.23
N LYS A 2 73.67 -16.34 -21.44
CA LYS A 2 72.52 -15.54 -21.90
C LYS A 2 71.57 -16.42 -22.77
N TYR A 3 70.37 -16.83 -22.38
CA TYR A 3 69.35 -16.17 -21.56
C TYR A 3 68.49 -17.19 -20.80
N ALA A 4 68.35 -16.95 -19.49
CA ALA A 4 67.17 -17.30 -18.70
C ALA A 4 66.05 -16.26 -18.97
N VAL A 5 64.85 -16.55 -18.46
CA VAL A 5 63.60 -15.73 -18.48
C VAL A 5 62.58 -16.22 -19.51
N LEU A 6 61.64 -17.08 -19.07
CA LEU A 6 60.18 -16.85 -19.13
C LEU A 6 59.42 -18.08 -18.55
N MET A 7 59.26 -18.14 -17.23
CA MET A 7 58.32 -19.07 -16.57
C MET A 7 57.84 -18.42 -15.25
N LEU A 8 57.06 -17.34 -15.36
CA LEU A 8 56.44 -16.70 -14.20
C LEU A 8 55.29 -15.78 -14.63
N SER A 9 54.15 -16.36 -15.02
CA SER A 9 52.87 -15.60 -15.11
C SER A 9 51.62 -16.47 -15.30
N LEU A 10 51.51 -17.64 -14.66
CA LEU A 10 50.25 -18.40 -14.66
C LEU A 10 49.88 -18.92 -13.26
N ALA A 11 49.94 -18.04 -12.26
CA ALA A 11 49.47 -18.33 -10.92
C ALA A 11 48.87 -17.07 -10.27
N LEU A 12 47.86 -16.47 -10.90
CA LEU A 12 47.09 -15.37 -10.28
C LEU A 12 45.68 -15.17 -10.89
N PHE A 13 45.11 -16.18 -11.56
CA PHE A 13 43.81 -16.06 -12.23
C PHE A 13 42.82 -17.19 -11.88
N VAL A 14 42.84 -17.68 -10.64
CA VAL A 14 41.88 -18.71 -10.16
C VAL A 14 41.16 -18.32 -8.86
N VAL A 15 41.35 -17.11 -8.31
CA VAL A 15 40.64 -16.68 -7.07
C VAL A 15 39.45 -15.75 -7.32
N PHE A 16 39.12 -15.39 -8.57
CA PHE A 16 38.04 -14.43 -8.85
C PHE A 16 36.75 -15.01 -9.46
N PHE A 17 36.60 -16.33 -9.58
CA PHE A 17 35.40 -16.95 -10.18
C PHE A 17 34.44 -17.65 -9.20
N SER A 18 34.72 -17.65 -7.89
CA SER A 18 33.81 -18.24 -6.87
C SER A 18 32.78 -17.26 -6.30
N ASN A 19 32.86 -15.96 -6.62
CA ASN A 19 31.92 -14.96 -6.09
C ASN A 19 30.81 -14.51 -7.06
N PHE A 20 30.88 -14.87 -8.34
CA PHE A 20 29.86 -14.47 -9.31
C PHE A 20 28.59 -15.34 -9.24
N SER A 21 28.74 -16.64 -8.97
CA SER A 21 27.63 -17.59 -8.83
C SER A 21 26.78 -17.37 -7.57
N GLY A 22 27.40 -16.90 -6.47
CA GLY A 22 26.70 -16.59 -5.22
C GLY A 22 25.89 -15.29 -5.25
N ILE A 23 26.24 -14.35 -6.13
CA ILE A 23 25.50 -13.09 -6.34
C ILE A 23 24.31 -13.33 -7.26
N THR A 24 24.48 -14.09 -8.35
CA THR A 24 23.40 -14.40 -9.30
C THR A 24 22.31 -15.29 -8.68
N GLY A 25 22.69 -16.30 -7.88
CA GLY A 25 21.73 -17.16 -7.18
C GLY A 25 20.87 -16.42 -6.14
N HIS A 26 21.47 -15.47 -5.40
CA HIS A 26 20.74 -14.69 -4.40
C HIS A 26 19.79 -13.66 -5.02
N ASN A 27 20.22 -12.96 -6.09
CA ASN A 27 19.35 -12.04 -6.81
C ASN A 27 18.13 -12.77 -7.39
N ASN A 28 18.30 -14.02 -7.86
CA ASN A 28 17.19 -14.85 -8.31
C ASN A 28 16.23 -15.22 -7.17
N LYS A 29 16.72 -15.55 -5.97
CA LYS A 29 15.89 -15.87 -4.81
C LYS A 29 15.10 -14.65 -4.32
N LEU A 30 15.74 -13.48 -4.25
CA LEU A 30 15.08 -12.24 -3.86
C LEU A 30 13.98 -11.84 -4.87
N ASN A 31 14.25 -12.01 -6.17
CA ASN A 31 13.26 -11.75 -7.22
C ASN A 31 12.06 -12.69 -7.09
N LYS A 32 12.29 -13.99 -6.85
CA LYS A 32 11.21 -14.95 -6.60
C LYS A 32 10.36 -14.59 -5.38
N ILE A 33 10.98 -14.14 -4.30
CA ILE A 33 10.25 -13.68 -3.10
C ILE A 33 9.40 -12.46 -3.43
N LYS A 34 9.94 -11.50 -4.18
CA LYS A 34 9.18 -10.31 -4.61
C LYS A 34 8.02 -10.68 -5.53
N GLU A 35 8.25 -11.56 -6.50
CA GLU A 35 7.21 -12.10 -7.39
C GLU A 35 6.14 -12.86 -6.60
N GLY A 36 6.55 -13.73 -5.66
CA GLY A 36 5.65 -14.45 -4.77
C GLY A 36 4.83 -13.52 -3.87
N ALA A 37 5.43 -12.43 -3.37
CA ALA A 37 4.74 -11.41 -2.59
C ALA A 37 3.71 -10.64 -3.45
N ASP A 38 4.07 -10.27 -4.69
CA ASP A 38 3.13 -9.63 -5.63
C ASP A 38 1.96 -10.59 -6.00
N ILE A 39 2.25 -11.89 -6.18
CA ILE A 39 1.21 -12.91 -6.40
C ILE A 39 0.32 -13.07 -5.16
N ALA A 40 0.89 -13.16 -3.97
CA ALA A 40 0.13 -13.27 -2.73
C ALA A 40 -0.74 -12.02 -2.49
N GLN A 41 -0.24 -10.83 -2.82
CA GLN A 41 -1.00 -9.59 -2.72
C GLN A 41 -2.19 -9.59 -3.69
N SER A 42 -1.99 -9.98 -4.95
CA SER A 42 -3.07 -10.04 -5.95
C SER A 42 -4.15 -11.10 -5.65
N LYS A 43 -3.86 -12.09 -4.79
CA LYS A 43 -4.82 -13.10 -4.31
C LYS A 43 -5.69 -12.65 -3.13
N THR A 44 -5.59 -11.39 -2.66
CA THR A 44 -6.62 -10.86 -1.73
C THR A 44 -7.97 -10.94 -2.44
N GLY A 45 -8.85 -11.80 -1.92
CA GLY A 45 -9.85 -12.49 -2.74
C GLY A 45 -10.85 -11.60 -3.49
N GLU A 46 -11.36 -12.17 -4.59
CA GLU A 46 -12.54 -11.76 -5.37
C GLU A 46 -13.86 -11.76 -4.56
N ASN A 47 -13.78 -11.76 -3.23
CA ASN A 47 -14.94 -11.53 -2.39
C ASN A 47 -15.37 -10.08 -2.57
N LYS A 48 -16.65 -9.92 -2.91
CA LYS A 48 -17.37 -8.65 -3.02
C LYS A 48 -17.27 -7.91 -1.68
N MET A 49 -16.14 -7.27 -1.40
CA MET A 49 -15.90 -6.60 -0.13
C MET A 49 -16.93 -5.49 0.01
N GLU A 50 -17.69 -5.54 1.10
CA GLU A 50 -18.67 -4.51 1.41
C GLU A 50 -17.97 -3.15 1.55
N ASN A 51 -18.65 -2.07 1.20
CA ASN A 51 -18.10 -0.72 1.38
C ASN A 51 -17.70 -0.53 2.87
N PRO A 52 -16.43 -0.24 3.18
CA PRO A 52 -15.95 -0.17 4.56
C PRO A 52 -16.57 0.99 5.35
N ASN A 53 -17.23 1.94 4.66
CA ASN A 53 -17.92 3.07 5.26
C ASN A 53 -19.35 2.75 5.73
N LYS A 54 -19.87 1.56 5.40
CA LYS A 54 -21.23 1.18 5.77
C LYS A 54 -21.40 1.13 7.30
N GLY A 55 -22.40 1.85 7.80
CA GLY A 55 -22.74 1.90 9.22
C GLY A 55 -21.90 2.89 10.03
N ILE A 56 -21.00 3.65 9.39
CA ILE A 56 -20.29 4.74 10.03
C ILE A 56 -21.21 5.96 10.15
N ASP A 57 -21.28 6.54 11.35
CA ASP A 57 -21.98 7.81 11.59
C ASP A 57 -21.04 9.00 11.35
N TYR A 58 -21.31 9.78 10.30
CA TYR A 58 -20.59 11.02 9.96
C TYR A 58 -21.30 12.28 10.46
N SER A 59 -22.48 12.17 11.09
CA SER A 59 -23.33 13.33 11.43
C SER A 59 -22.71 14.34 12.39
N LYS A 60 -21.69 13.93 13.16
CA LYS A 60 -20.98 14.76 14.16
C LYS A 60 -19.58 15.18 13.71
N VAL A 61 -19.20 14.87 12.48
CA VAL A 61 -17.87 15.15 11.94
C VAL A 61 -17.95 16.36 11.02
N LYS A 62 -16.98 17.27 11.16
CA LYS A 62 -16.77 18.33 10.16
C LYS A 62 -16.04 17.72 8.96
N LEU A 63 -16.81 17.36 7.93
CA LEU A 63 -16.25 16.81 6.70
C LEU A 63 -15.45 17.87 5.93
N GLU A 64 -14.38 17.41 5.28
CA GLU A 64 -13.65 18.17 4.29
C GLU A 64 -14.00 17.68 2.88
N LYS A 65 -13.71 18.50 1.87
CA LYS A 65 -14.00 18.21 0.47
C LYS A 65 -12.77 18.34 -0.41
N ILE A 66 -12.68 17.45 -1.40
CA ILE A 66 -11.74 17.53 -2.52
C ILE A 66 -12.45 17.08 -3.79
N TYR A 67 -12.03 17.59 -4.95
CA TYR A 67 -12.68 17.32 -6.24
C TYR A 67 -11.68 16.69 -7.19
N LEU A 68 -11.99 15.50 -7.69
CA LEU A 68 -11.07 14.66 -8.44
C LEU A 68 -11.62 14.38 -9.85
N ALA A 69 -10.92 14.85 -10.88
CA ALA A 69 -11.21 14.54 -12.27
C ALA A 69 -10.22 13.49 -12.77
N GLY A 70 -10.70 12.29 -13.12
CA GLY A 70 -9.85 11.13 -13.35
C GLY A 70 -10.25 10.26 -14.54
N GLY A 71 -10.91 10.84 -15.55
CA GLY A 71 -11.57 10.08 -16.62
C GLY A 71 -13.07 9.97 -16.39
N CYS A 72 -13.69 8.90 -16.89
CA CYS A 72 -15.11 8.63 -16.63
C CYS A 72 -15.39 8.58 -15.13
N PHE A 73 -16.26 9.47 -14.61
CA PHE A 73 -16.47 9.60 -13.17
C PHE A 73 -17.14 8.37 -12.54
N TRP A 74 -17.78 7.47 -13.31
CA TRP A 74 -18.45 6.28 -12.75
C TRP A 74 -17.49 5.39 -11.96
N GLY A 75 -16.31 5.14 -12.51
CA GLY A 75 -15.29 4.34 -11.84
C GLY A 75 -14.62 5.11 -10.71
N VAL A 76 -14.43 6.43 -10.86
CA VAL A 76 -13.80 7.27 -9.84
C VAL A 76 -14.68 7.39 -8.61
N GLU A 77 -15.99 7.60 -8.79
CA GLU A 77 -17.00 7.67 -7.73
C GLU A 77 -17.05 6.35 -6.96
N GLU A 78 -17.27 5.24 -7.67
CA GLU A 78 -17.34 3.92 -7.05
C GLU A 78 -16.04 3.57 -6.30
N TYR A 79 -14.88 3.83 -6.89
CA TYR A 79 -13.58 3.58 -6.25
C TYR A 79 -13.41 4.43 -4.98
N THR A 80 -13.64 5.74 -5.07
CA THR A 80 -13.41 6.66 -3.95
C THR A 80 -14.41 6.45 -2.82
N SER A 81 -15.65 6.07 -3.13
CA SER A 81 -16.69 5.74 -2.13
C SER A 81 -16.28 4.57 -1.22
N ARG A 82 -15.37 3.71 -1.69
CA ARG A 82 -14.88 2.52 -0.97
C ARG A 82 -13.62 2.79 -0.15
N ILE A 83 -13.10 4.01 -0.14
CA ILE A 83 -11.98 4.39 0.72
C ILE A 83 -12.52 4.63 2.13
N TYR A 84 -11.99 3.90 3.13
CA TYR A 84 -12.39 4.09 4.53
C TYR A 84 -12.25 5.56 4.94
N GLY A 85 -13.27 6.13 5.57
CA GLY A 85 -13.31 7.54 5.97
C GLY A 85 -13.97 8.48 4.95
N VAL A 86 -14.24 8.03 3.72
CA VAL A 86 -15.05 8.78 2.74
C VAL A 86 -16.53 8.65 3.10
N ALA A 87 -17.16 9.79 3.36
CA ALA A 87 -18.55 9.89 3.80
C ALA A 87 -19.55 9.92 2.63
N ASP A 88 -19.17 10.59 1.54
CA ASP A 88 -20.04 10.74 0.36
C ASP A 88 -19.21 11.04 -0.90
N THR A 89 -19.72 10.64 -2.05
CA THR A 89 -19.14 10.89 -3.36
C THR A 89 -20.21 11.32 -4.36
N ILE A 90 -19.99 12.42 -5.06
CA ILE A 90 -20.97 12.97 -6.01
C ILE A 90 -20.31 13.20 -7.37
N SER A 91 -20.85 12.57 -8.41
CA SER A 91 -20.45 12.81 -9.79
C SER A 91 -20.94 14.17 -10.32
N GLY A 92 -20.09 14.89 -11.04
CA GLY A 92 -20.43 16.19 -11.61
C GLY A 92 -19.42 16.73 -12.63
N TYR A 93 -19.60 18.00 -12.94
CA TYR A 93 -18.85 18.73 -13.97
C TYR A 93 -18.20 19.96 -13.36
N ALA A 94 -16.88 20.10 -13.48
CA ALA A 94 -16.14 21.18 -12.85
C ALA A 94 -15.29 21.99 -13.82
N ASN A 95 -15.08 23.26 -13.45
CA ASN A 95 -14.07 24.16 -14.02
C ASN A 95 -14.19 24.36 -15.55
N GLY A 96 -15.42 24.41 -16.06
CA GLY A 96 -15.69 24.74 -17.46
C GLY A 96 -15.91 26.23 -17.70
N LYS A 97 -16.50 26.54 -18.86
CA LYS A 97 -16.74 27.91 -19.34
C LYS A 97 -18.21 28.32 -19.33
N THR A 98 -19.12 27.37 -19.17
CA THR A 98 -20.58 27.59 -19.23
C THR A 98 -21.20 27.33 -17.86
N SER A 99 -22.30 28.03 -17.56
CA SER A 99 -23.15 27.68 -16.42
C SER A 99 -23.99 26.43 -16.75
N ASN A 100 -24.25 25.60 -15.73
CA ASN A 100 -25.14 24.43 -15.79
C ASN A 100 -24.91 23.49 -16.99
N PRO A 101 -23.70 22.91 -17.15
CA PRO A 101 -23.47 21.89 -18.18
C PRO A 101 -24.39 20.67 -18.01
N THR A 102 -24.78 20.07 -19.13
CA THR A 102 -25.40 18.74 -19.18
C THR A 102 -24.46 17.75 -19.84
N TYR A 103 -24.71 16.45 -19.64
CA TYR A 103 -23.90 15.42 -20.26
C TYR A 103 -23.81 15.53 -21.79
N GLU A 104 -24.93 15.82 -22.47
CA GLU A 104 -24.99 15.91 -23.94
C GLU A 104 -24.16 17.07 -24.50
N GLY A 105 -24.10 18.18 -23.75
CA GLY A 105 -23.33 19.37 -24.14
C GLY A 105 -21.87 19.35 -23.72
N LEU A 106 -21.48 18.42 -22.82
CA LEU A 106 -20.26 18.51 -22.01
C LEU A 106 -18.99 18.78 -22.84
N LYS A 107 -18.84 18.10 -23.98
CA LYS A 107 -17.68 18.21 -24.89
C LYS A 107 -17.39 19.64 -25.35
N SER A 108 -18.38 20.51 -25.38
CA SER A 108 -18.25 21.89 -25.85
C SER A 108 -18.14 22.92 -24.72
N THR A 109 -18.36 22.49 -23.47
CA THR A 109 -18.45 23.40 -22.32
C THR A 109 -17.10 23.67 -21.63
N GLY A 110 -16.11 22.79 -21.86
CA GLY A 110 -14.80 22.84 -21.21
C GLY A 110 -14.76 22.28 -19.78
N HIS A 111 -15.87 21.81 -19.23
CA HIS A 111 -15.90 21.15 -17.92
C HIS A 111 -15.14 19.81 -17.94
N ALA A 112 -14.62 19.38 -16.79
CA ALA A 112 -14.13 18.03 -16.55
C ALA A 112 -15.19 17.20 -15.84
N GLU A 113 -15.33 15.93 -16.21
CA GLU A 113 -15.97 14.93 -15.35
C GLU A 113 -15.18 14.82 -14.04
N THR A 114 -15.86 15.07 -12.93
CA THR A 114 -15.25 15.29 -11.62
C THR A 114 -16.10 14.64 -10.54
N VAL A 115 -15.45 14.04 -9.55
CA VAL A 115 -16.11 13.53 -8.35
C VAL A 115 -15.81 14.46 -7.18
N GLU A 116 -16.86 14.99 -6.55
CA GLU A 116 -16.76 15.60 -5.22
C GLU A 116 -16.60 14.47 -4.18
N VAL A 117 -15.54 14.50 -3.40
CA VAL A 117 -15.28 13.53 -2.33
C VAL A 117 -15.39 14.26 -0.99
N SER A 118 -16.40 13.90 -0.19
CA SER A 118 -16.55 14.38 1.19
C SER A 118 -15.99 13.35 2.16
N TYR A 119 -15.04 13.73 3.02
CA TYR A 119 -14.30 12.79 3.88
C TYR A 119 -14.13 13.28 5.32
N ASP A 120 -14.00 12.33 6.26
CA ASP A 120 -13.64 12.59 7.65
C ASP A 120 -12.11 12.68 7.78
N PRO A 121 -11.53 13.88 8.01
CA PRO A 121 -10.08 14.04 8.11
C PRO A 121 -9.47 13.32 9.32
N ASN A 122 -10.27 12.85 10.28
CA ASN A 122 -9.80 12.04 11.42
C ASN A 122 -9.65 10.55 11.06
N ARG A 123 -10.20 10.11 9.92
CA ARG A 123 -10.14 8.72 9.46
C ARG A 123 -9.26 8.54 8.24
N VAL A 124 -9.27 9.52 7.33
CA VAL A 124 -8.49 9.47 6.09
C VAL A 124 -7.89 10.85 5.81
N SER A 125 -6.59 10.88 5.49
CA SER A 125 -5.90 12.12 5.17
C SER A 125 -6.11 12.51 3.70
N LEU A 126 -5.95 13.79 3.38
CA LEU A 126 -5.91 14.24 1.99
C LEU A 126 -4.80 13.51 1.22
N ARG A 127 -3.61 13.37 1.83
CA ARG A 127 -2.50 12.57 1.29
C ARG A 127 -2.91 11.17 0.84
N GLU A 128 -3.64 10.42 1.67
CA GLU A 128 -4.12 9.09 1.30
C GLU A 128 -5.08 9.15 0.11
N ILE A 129 -6.06 10.04 0.12
CA ILE A 129 -7.03 10.19 -0.98
C ILE A 129 -6.30 10.49 -2.29
N ILE A 130 -5.33 11.41 -2.30
CA ILE A 130 -4.57 11.76 -3.50
C ILE A 130 -3.67 10.60 -3.95
N LYS A 131 -2.97 9.91 -3.04
CA LYS A 131 -2.15 8.74 -3.40
C LYS A 131 -3.02 7.61 -3.97
N ARG A 132 -4.22 7.37 -3.43
CA ARG A 132 -5.18 6.39 -3.96
C ARG A 132 -5.73 6.80 -5.32
N TYR A 133 -6.07 8.08 -5.52
CA TYR A 133 -6.44 8.62 -6.82
C TYR A 133 -5.33 8.41 -7.87
N LEU A 134 -4.07 8.63 -7.54
CA LEU A 134 -2.94 8.42 -8.46
C LEU A 134 -2.76 6.94 -8.85
N LYS A 135 -3.26 5.97 -8.06
CA LYS A 135 -3.21 4.53 -8.40
C LYS A 135 -4.20 4.10 -9.49
N ILE A 136 -5.24 4.89 -9.74
CA ILE A 136 -6.33 4.54 -10.65
C ILE A 136 -6.31 5.32 -11.97
N ILE A 137 -5.43 6.32 -12.11
CA ILE A 137 -5.25 7.11 -13.33
C ILE A 137 -3.89 6.84 -13.99
N ASP A 138 -3.77 7.20 -15.27
CA ASP A 138 -2.48 7.52 -15.90
C ASP A 138 -2.18 9.01 -15.69
N PRO A 139 -1.28 9.39 -14.78
CA PRO A 139 -0.99 10.78 -14.48
C PRO A 139 -0.20 11.50 -15.58
N THR A 140 0.26 10.78 -16.62
CA THR A 140 1.03 11.31 -17.74
C THR A 140 0.22 11.46 -19.02
N SER A 141 -1.03 10.96 -19.01
CA SER A 141 -1.95 11.00 -20.16
C SER A 141 -2.70 12.34 -20.23
N VAL A 142 -2.67 12.97 -21.41
CA VAL A 142 -3.35 14.24 -21.66
C VAL A 142 -4.73 13.97 -22.25
N ASN A 143 -5.78 14.48 -21.60
CA ASN A 143 -7.18 14.43 -22.08
C ASN A 143 -7.66 13.02 -22.46
N LYS A 144 -7.18 12.00 -21.73
CA LYS A 144 -7.52 10.60 -21.97
C LYS A 144 -7.29 9.76 -20.72
N GLN A 145 -8.23 8.87 -20.39
CA GLN A 145 -8.07 7.80 -19.41
C GLN A 145 -8.72 6.53 -19.95
N GLY A 146 -7.99 5.40 -19.94
CA GLY A 146 -8.43 4.18 -20.59
C GLY A 146 -8.79 4.40 -22.08
N ASN A 147 -10.03 4.10 -22.45
CA ASN A 147 -10.55 4.30 -23.81
C ASN A 147 -11.26 5.66 -23.98
N ASP A 148 -11.47 6.40 -22.89
CA ASP A 148 -12.21 7.66 -22.88
C ASP A 148 -11.29 8.81 -23.30
N VAL A 149 -11.62 9.49 -24.39
CA VAL A 149 -10.79 10.56 -24.99
C VAL A 149 -11.59 11.87 -25.09
N GLY A 150 -10.99 12.95 -24.61
CA GLY A 150 -11.58 14.28 -24.63
C GLY A 150 -11.16 15.12 -23.42
N THR A 151 -11.32 16.44 -23.53
CA THR A 151 -10.97 17.38 -22.45
C THR A 151 -11.81 17.19 -21.19
N GLN A 152 -13.00 16.60 -21.33
CA GLN A 152 -13.84 16.22 -20.20
C GLN A 152 -13.24 15.05 -19.38
N TYR A 153 -12.31 14.29 -19.94
CA TYR A 153 -11.60 13.18 -19.28
C TYR A 153 -10.17 13.54 -18.89
N ARG A 154 -9.84 14.84 -18.83
CA ARG A 154 -8.55 15.30 -18.33
C ARG A 154 -8.38 14.96 -16.85
N THR A 155 -7.13 14.79 -16.43
CA THR A 155 -6.81 14.54 -15.02
C THR A 155 -6.62 15.86 -14.28
N GLY A 156 -7.27 15.99 -13.12
CA GLY A 156 -7.25 17.22 -12.33
C GLY A 156 -7.60 17.01 -10.88
N ILE A 157 -7.02 17.84 -10.02
CA ILE A 157 -7.32 17.90 -8.58
C ILE A 157 -7.72 19.35 -8.28
N TYR A 158 -8.99 19.55 -7.94
CA TYR A 158 -9.54 20.88 -7.67
C TYR A 158 -9.71 21.12 -6.17
N TYR A 159 -8.91 22.04 -5.63
CA TYR A 159 -8.86 22.32 -4.20
C TYR A 159 -9.85 23.42 -3.80
N VAL A 160 -10.33 23.37 -2.56
CA VAL A 160 -11.23 24.39 -1.98
C VAL A 160 -10.50 25.41 -1.11
N ASN A 161 -9.25 25.15 -0.72
CA ASN A 161 -8.42 26.09 0.04
C ASN A 161 -6.92 25.95 -0.29
N ASN A 162 -6.14 26.98 0.04
CA ASN A 162 -4.70 27.02 -0.29
C ASN A 162 -3.85 26.00 0.48
N SER A 163 -4.29 25.52 1.65
CA SER A 163 -3.54 24.49 2.38
C SER A 163 -3.51 23.17 1.60
N GLN A 164 -4.64 22.80 1.01
CA GLN A 164 -4.73 21.61 0.16
C GLN A 164 -3.81 21.72 -1.06
N LYS A 165 -3.74 22.90 -1.70
CA LYS A 165 -2.89 23.13 -2.88
C LYS A 165 -1.44 22.76 -2.64
N ASP A 166 -0.87 23.21 -1.52
CA ASP A 166 0.54 23.00 -1.22
C ASP A 166 0.82 21.53 -0.90
N GLU A 167 -0.08 20.87 -0.15
CA GLU A 167 -0.01 19.43 0.12
C GLU A 167 -0.12 18.60 -1.17
N ILE A 168 -1.09 18.89 -2.04
CA ILE A 168 -1.29 18.20 -3.33
C ILE A 168 -0.03 18.31 -4.20
N LYS A 169 0.56 19.51 -4.28
CA LYS A 169 1.79 19.71 -5.06
C LYS A 169 2.95 18.88 -4.53
N ALA A 170 3.15 18.86 -3.21
CA ALA A 170 4.20 18.04 -2.61
C ALA A 170 4.00 16.55 -2.94
N ILE A 171 2.75 16.06 -2.89
CA ILE A 171 2.42 14.67 -3.23
C ILE A 171 2.71 14.37 -4.70
N LEU A 172 2.39 15.28 -5.62
CA LEU A 172 2.69 15.12 -7.05
C LEU A 172 4.18 15.19 -7.34
N ASP A 173 4.94 16.03 -6.65
CA ASP A 173 6.40 16.12 -6.79
C ASP A 173 7.09 14.83 -6.32
N GLU A 174 6.58 14.19 -5.27
CA GLU A 174 7.00 12.85 -4.87
C GLU A 174 6.64 11.80 -5.93
N GLU A 175 5.41 11.84 -6.43
CA GLU A 175 4.93 10.86 -7.41
C GLU A 175 5.69 10.96 -8.72
N GLN A 176 6.04 12.18 -9.15
CA GLN A 176 6.83 12.46 -10.35
C GLN A 176 8.15 11.68 -10.37
N LYS A 177 8.75 11.36 -9.20
CA LYS A 177 9.98 10.57 -9.11
C LYS A 177 9.82 9.15 -9.66
N LYS A 178 8.60 8.63 -9.75
CA LYS A 178 8.29 7.31 -10.32
C LYS A 178 8.11 7.34 -11.84
N TYR A 179 8.01 8.53 -12.45
CA TYR A 179 7.72 8.70 -13.87
C TYR A 179 8.83 9.47 -14.57
N THR A 180 9.29 8.95 -15.71
CA THR A 180 10.18 9.70 -16.61
C THR A 180 9.42 10.76 -17.40
N LYS A 181 8.16 10.47 -17.75
CA LYS A 181 7.24 11.43 -18.35
C LYS A 181 6.74 12.40 -17.28
N LYS A 182 6.57 13.67 -17.67
CA LYS A 182 5.99 14.69 -16.79
C LYS A 182 4.55 14.32 -16.46
N ILE A 183 4.20 14.40 -15.18
CA ILE A 183 2.82 14.34 -14.70
C ILE A 183 2.07 15.58 -15.20
N VAL A 184 0.92 15.36 -15.81
CA VAL A 184 0.08 16.40 -16.44
C VAL A 184 -1.23 16.67 -15.68
N VAL A 185 -1.39 16.04 -14.51
CA VAL A 185 -2.53 16.30 -13.60
C VAL A 185 -2.54 17.78 -13.23
N GLU A 186 -3.62 18.49 -13.56
CA GLU A 186 -3.75 19.91 -13.22
C GLU A 186 -4.12 20.09 -11.74
N VAL A 187 -3.58 21.14 -11.11
CA VAL A 187 -3.88 21.50 -9.71
C VAL A 187 -4.38 22.94 -9.69
N GLU A 188 -5.70 23.10 -9.70
CA GLU A 188 -6.38 24.39 -9.81
C GLU A 188 -7.37 24.59 -8.65
N PRO A 189 -7.70 25.85 -8.27
CA PRO A 189 -8.81 26.07 -7.36
C PRO A 189 -10.10 25.60 -8.03
N LEU A 190 -11.03 25.05 -7.25
CA LEU A 190 -12.39 24.82 -7.72
C LEU A 190 -13.06 26.16 -8.02
N LYS A 191 -13.52 26.35 -9.25
CA LYS A 191 -14.23 27.57 -9.70
C LYS A 191 -15.74 27.37 -9.63
N ASP A 192 -16.19 26.22 -10.10
CA ASP A 192 -17.58 25.80 -10.13
C ASP A 192 -17.65 24.27 -10.11
N PHE A 193 -18.77 23.75 -9.64
CA PHE A 193 -19.13 22.34 -9.70
C PHE A 193 -20.63 22.22 -9.92
N THR A 194 -21.03 21.55 -10.99
CA THR A 194 -22.43 21.24 -11.29
C THR A 194 -22.64 19.75 -11.11
N LYS A 195 -23.52 19.36 -10.18
CA LYS A 195 -23.91 17.96 -9.98
C LYS A 195 -24.45 17.39 -11.29
N ALA A 196 -23.97 16.20 -11.67
CA ALA A 196 -24.49 15.47 -12.83
C ALA A 196 -25.89 14.92 -12.58
N GLU A 197 -26.59 14.55 -13.64
CA GLU A 197 -27.95 14.01 -13.60
C GLU A 197 -28.03 12.75 -12.72
N ASP A 198 -29.21 12.47 -12.15
CA ASP A 198 -29.37 11.39 -11.15
C ASP A 198 -29.07 9.98 -11.68
N TYR A 199 -29.12 9.77 -13.00
CA TYR A 199 -28.76 8.50 -13.61
C TYR A 199 -27.24 8.24 -13.60
N HIS A 200 -26.43 9.29 -13.44
CA HIS A 200 -24.97 9.21 -13.33
C HIS A 200 -24.47 8.96 -11.91
N GLN A 201 -25.25 9.37 -10.90
CA GLN A 201 -24.91 9.16 -9.50
C GLN A 201 -24.98 7.68 -9.16
N ASP A 202 -24.01 7.15 -8.42
CA ASP A 202 -23.94 5.75 -8.01
C ASP A 202 -24.09 4.78 -9.19
N TYR A 203 -23.57 5.13 -10.36
CA TYR A 203 -23.88 4.41 -11.61
C TYR A 203 -23.50 2.94 -11.52
N LEU A 204 -22.34 2.60 -10.94
CA LEU A 204 -21.86 1.22 -10.80
C LEU A 204 -22.53 0.46 -9.64
N VAL A 205 -23.09 1.16 -8.65
CA VAL A 205 -23.98 0.54 -7.65
C VAL A 205 -25.28 0.10 -8.33
N LYS A 206 -25.87 0.98 -9.15
CA LYS A 206 -27.12 0.73 -9.90
C LYS A 206 -26.92 -0.29 -11.02
N ASN A 207 -25.74 -0.28 -11.65
CA ASN A 207 -25.38 -1.10 -12.81
C ASN A 207 -24.04 -1.81 -12.54
N PRO A 208 -24.00 -2.91 -11.76
CA PRO A 208 -22.75 -3.57 -11.36
C PRO A 208 -21.89 -4.11 -12.50
N THR A 209 -22.47 -4.34 -13.67
CA THR A 209 -21.76 -4.77 -14.90
C THR A 209 -21.59 -3.61 -15.89
N GLY A 210 -21.77 -2.38 -15.42
CA GLY A 210 -21.59 -1.16 -16.21
C GLY A 210 -20.13 -0.96 -16.62
N TYR A 211 -19.92 -0.04 -17.55
CA TYR A 211 -18.58 0.32 -18.00
C TYR A 211 -17.74 0.89 -16.84
N CYS A 212 -16.55 0.33 -16.64
CA CYS A 212 -15.54 0.85 -15.72
C CYS A 212 -14.15 0.49 -16.25
N HIS A 213 -13.30 1.48 -16.48
CA HIS A 213 -11.90 1.24 -16.86
C HIS A 213 -10.97 1.10 -15.65
N ILE A 214 -11.48 1.38 -14.44
CA ILE A 214 -10.74 1.29 -13.17
C ILE A 214 -10.95 -0.11 -12.57
N ASP A 215 -9.86 -0.71 -12.08
CA ASP A 215 -9.95 -1.89 -11.22
C ASP A 215 -10.39 -1.47 -9.81
N LEU A 216 -11.66 -1.71 -9.49
CA LEU A 216 -12.25 -1.33 -8.20
C LEU A 216 -11.66 -2.11 -7.01
N ASN A 217 -11.00 -3.26 -7.25
CA ASN A 217 -10.38 -4.02 -6.18
C ASN A 217 -9.21 -3.27 -5.54
N LYS A 218 -8.58 -2.35 -6.29
CA LYS A 218 -7.54 -1.45 -5.79
C LYS A 218 -8.01 -0.57 -4.62
N ALA A 219 -9.32 -0.42 -4.40
CA ALA A 219 -9.85 0.34 -3.27
C ALA A 219 -9.55 -0.36 -1.93
N TYR A 220 -9.46 -1.69 -1.95
CA TYR A 220 -9.20 -2.50 -0.77
C TYR A 220 -7.72 -2.78 -0.55
N GLU A 221 -6.84 -2.36 -1.46
CA GLU A 221 -5.41 -2.35 -1.17
C GLU A 221 -5.15 -1.52 0.09
N PRO A 222 -4.45 -2.08 1.09
CA PRO A 222 -4.10 -1.35 2.28
C PRO A 222 -3.21 -0.16 1.93
N TYR A 223 -3.38 0.92 2.68
CA TYR A 223 -2.52 2.09 2.64
C TYR A 223 -1.97 2.31 4.05
N ILE A 224 -0.66 2.15 4.20
CA ILE A 224 0.03 2.39 5.47
C ILE A 224 0.90 3.62 5.28
N ASP A 225 0.41 4.74 5.79
CA ASP A 225 1.17 6.00 5.84
C ASP A 225 2.38 5.83 6.76
N GLU A 226 3.57 5.74 6.16
CA GLU A 226 4.83 5.59 6.90
C GLU A 226 5.07 6.75 7.86
N GLU A 227 4.55 7.95 7.57
CA GLU A 227 4.78 9.15 8.37
C GLU A 227 4.05 9.10 9.72
N LYS A 228 3.00 8.28 9.83
CA LYS A 228 2.29 8.01 11.10
C LYS A 228 3.17 7.24 12.10
N TYR A 229 4.20 6.54 11.64
CA TYR A 229 5.02 5.65 12.47
C TYR A 229 6.45 6.18 12.56
N LYS A 230 7.04 6.13 13.76
CA LYS A 230 8.41 6.59 13.99
C LYS A 230 9.15 5.61 14.86
N LYS A 231 10.38 5.29 14.46
CA LYS A 231 11.29 4.52 15.32
C LYS A 231 11.63 5.33 16.57
N PRO A 232 11.34 4.83 17.78
CA PRO A 232 11.75 5.49 19.01
C PRO A 232 13.28 5.56 19.15
N SER A 233 13.77 6.37 20.08
CA SER A 233 15.20 6.42 20.38
C SER A 233 15.71 5.07 20.91
N GLU A 234 16.99 4.75 20.73
CA GLU A 234 17.57 3.50 21.24
C GLU A 234 17.33 3.32 22.76
N LYS A 235 17.37 4.43 23.51
CA LYS A 235 17.05 4.44 24.93
C LYS A 235 15.61 4.02 25.19
N ASP A 236 14.64 4.64 24.50
CA ASP A 236 13.22 4.31 24.67
C ASP A 236 12.91 2.86 24.27
N VAL A 237 13.54 2.37 23.20
CA VAL A 237 13.43 0.96 22.78
C VAL A 237 13.95 0.03 23.88
N LYS A 238 15.10 0.33 24.48
CA LYS A 238 15.68 -0.48 25.55
C LYS A 238 14.87 -0.44 26.85
N ASP A 239 14.25 0.71 27.16
CA ASP A 239 13.48 0.90 28.39
C ASP A 239 12.06 0.29 28.29
N LYS A 240 11.47 0.22 27.09
CA LYS A 240 10.11 -0.31 26.88
C LYS A 240 10.04 -1.79 26.55
N LEU A 241 11.02 -2.32 25.81
CA LEU A 241 11.00 -3.71 25.38
C LEU A 241 11.49 -4.64 26.49
N SER A 242 10.87 -5.82 26.60
CA SER A 242 11.46 -6.92 27.34
C SER A 242 12.80 -7.35 26.71
N GLN A 243 13.61 -8.07 27.48
CA GLN A 243 14.92 -8.54 27.03
C GLN A 243 14.84 -9.33 25.71
N ILE A 244 13.88 -10.25 25.58
CA ILE A 244 13.72 -11.06 24.36
C ILE A 244 13.25 -10.22 23.16
N GLN A 245 12.33 -9.27 23.37
CA GLN A 245 11.87 -8.36 22.32
C GLN A 245 13.03 -7.47 21.82
N TYR A 246 13.88 -6.97 22.72
CA TYR A 246 15.07 -6.21 22.34
C TYR A 246 16.10 -7.07 21.59
N GLU A 247 16.37 -8.29 22.07
CA GLU A 247 17.31 -9.22 21.43
C GLU A 247 16.86 -9.60 20.02
N VAL A 248 15.59 -9.96 19.86
CA VAL A 248 15.02 -10.26 18.55
C VAL A 248 15.09 -9.04 17.65
N THR A 249 14.44 -7.93 18.02
CA THR A 249 14.24 -6.79 17.10
C THR A 249 15.52 -6.02 16.79
N GLN A 250 16.42 -5.83 17.77
CA GLN A 250 17.61 -4.98 17.62
C GLN A 250 18.91 -5.76 17.42
N LYS A 251 18.98 -7.03 17.83
CA LYS A 251 20.20 -7.86 17.74
C LYS A 251 20.06 -9.07 16.81
N ASN A 252 18.97 -9.14 16.03
CA ASN A 252 18.67 -10.25 15.12
C ASN A 252 18.61 -11.61 15.85
N GLY A 253 18.15 -11.60 17.10
CA GLY A 253 17.91 -12.82 17.86
C GLY A 253 16.72 -13.61 17.30
N THR A 254 16.55 -14.83 17.79
CA THR A 254 15.40 -15.67 17.45
C THR A 254 14.86 -16.29 18.74
N GLU A 255 13.57 -16.11 19.00
CA GLU A 255 12.91 -16.69 20.17
C GLU A 255 12.76 -18.22 20.02
N ARG A 256 12.49 -18.91 21.13
CA ARG A 256 12.36 -20.38 21.11
C ARG A 256 11.03 -20.80 20.46
N ALA A 257 11.13 -21.79 19.56
CA ALA A 257 9.96 -22.44 18.93
C ALA A 257 8.97 -22.97 19.99
N PHE A 258 7.67 -22.78 19.73
CA PHE A 258 6.53 -23.23 20.58
C PHE A 258 6.52 -22.66 22.01
N SER A 259 7.40 -21.71 22.33
CA SER A 259 7.49 -21.08 23.64
C SER A 259 7.38 -19.56 23.48
N ASN A 260 6.46 -19.13 22.65
CA ASN A 260 6.21 -17.73 22.32
C ASN A 260 4.70 -17.44 22.30
N GLU A 261 4.32 -16.17 22.24
CA GLU A 261 2.93 -15.75 22.49
C GLU A 261 1.98 -16.01 21.31
N TYR A 262 2.49 -15.98 20.07
CA TYR A 262 1.61 -15.92 18.88
C TYR A 262 1.73 -17.12 17.94
N TRP A 263 2.53 -18.15 18.25
CA TRP A 263 2.63 -19.33 17.36
C TRP A 263 1.25 -19.98 17.12
N ASP A 264 0.43 -20.15 18.16
CA ASP A 264 -0.91 -20.75 18.13
C ASP A 264 -2.06 -19.73 18.20
N ASN A 265 -1.77 -18.43 18.13
CA ASN A 265 -2.84 -17.42 18.14
C ASN A 265 -3.70 -17.50 16.86
N GLU A 266 -5.00 -17.72 17.03
CA GLU A 266 -6.02 -17.76 15.96
C GLU A 266 -7.04 -16.61 16.06
N ALA A 267 -6.85 -15.68 17.00
CA ALA A 267 -7.75 -14.55 17.17
C ALA A 267 -7.74 -13.62 15.95
N LYS A 268 -8.91 -13.04 15.65
CA LYS A 268 -9.07 -12.04 14.60
C LYS A 268 -8.45 -10.71 15.03
N GLY A 269 -7.56 -10.17 14.20
CA GLY A 269 -6.87 -8.91 14.44
C GLY A 269 -5.72 -8.67 13.47
N ILE A 270 -4.86 -7.71 13.81
CA ILE A 270 -3.62 -7.41 13.09
C ILE A 270 -2.41 -7.58 14.00
N TYR A 271 -1.25 -7.79 13.38
CA TYR A 271 0.04 -7.80 14.06
C TYR A 271 0.83 -6.57 13.63
N VAL A 272 1.24 -5.77 14.60
CA VAL A 272 2.02 -4.54 14.39
C VAL A 272 3.47 -4.74 14.85
N ASP A 273 4.41 -3.99 14.29
CA ASP A 273 5.78 -3.92 14.79
C ASP A 273 5.76 -3.44 16.24
N ILE A 274 6.31 -4.23 17.16
CA ILE A 274 6.33 -3.88 18.57
C ILE A 274 7.12 -2.60 18.87
N VAL A 275 8.05 -2.23 17.97
CA VAL A 275 8.92 -1.05 18.13
C VAL A 275 8.22 0.23 17.71
N THR A 276 7.47 0.19 16.60
CA THR A 276 6.94 1.39 15.94
C THR A 276 5.44 1.49 15.93
N GLY A 277 4.73 0.36 16.10
CA GLY A 277 3.30 0.26 15.90
C GLY A 277 2.87 0.18 14.43
N GLU A 278 3.80 0.13 13.47
CA GLU A 278 3.48 -0.03 12.04
C GLU A 278 2.79 -1.39 11.80
N PRO A 279 1.60 -1.45 11.17
CA PRO A 279 0.95 -2.70 10.81
C PRO A 279 1.82 -3.54 9.87
N LEU A 280 2.00 -4.82 10.20
CA LEU A 280 2.86 -5.73 9.45
C LEU A 280 2.11 -6.92 8.84
N PHE A 281 1.19 -7.53 9.58
CA PHE A 281 0.49 -8.73 9.14
C PHE A 281 -0.98 -8.74 9.58
N VAL A 282 -1.82 -9.46 8.85
CA VAL A 282 -3.24 -9.67 9.18
C VAL A 282 -3.45 -11.11 9.62
N SER A 283 -4.32 -11.32 10.62
CA SER A 283 -4.69 -12.67 11.09
C SER A 283 -5.25 -13.59 9.99
N THR A 284 -5.94 -13.03 8.99
CA THR A 284 -6.48 -13.78 7.83
C THR A 284 -5.40 -14.36 6.91
N ASP A 285 -4.18 -13.83 6.97
CA ASP A 285 -3.02 -14.35 6.24
C ASP A 285 -2.12 -15.25 7.09
N LYS A 286 -2.45 -15.43 8.38
CA LYS A 286 -1.75 -16.35 9.29
C LYS A 286 -2.19 -17.79 9.03
N PHE A 287 -1.24 -18.72 9.05
CA PHE A 287 -1.52 -20.15 8.95
C PHE A 287 -0.63 -20.98 9.89
N ASN A 288 -1.08 -22.19 10.23
CA ASN A 288 -0.29 -23.12 11.02
C ASN A 288 0.73 -23.86 10.13
N SER A 289 2.01 -23.55 10.30
CA SER A 289 3.12 -24.22 9.60
C SER A 289 3.77 -25.35 10.38
N ASN A 290 3.39 -25.54 11.65
CA ASN A 290 4.06 -26.41 12.62
C ASN A 290 5.56 -26.11 12.81
N CYS A 291 6.07 -24.94 12.41
CA CYS A 291 7.47 -24.58 12.63
C CYS A 291 7.77 -24.09 14.06
N GLY A 292 6.73 -23.70 14.81
CA GLY A 292 6.84 -23.18 16.18
C GLY A 292 6.92 -21.66 16.30
N TRP A 293 6.76 -20.92 15.21
CA TRP A 293 6.65 -19.45 15.17
C TRP A 293 5.41 -19.03 14.37
N PRO A 294 4.81 -17.85 14.63
CA PRO A 294 3.73 -17.35 13.80
C PRO A 294 4.19 -17.27 12.34
N SER A 295 3.37 -17.83 11.46
CA SER A 295 3.65 -17.96 10.03
C SER A 295 2.56 -17.29 9.22
N PHE A 296 2.95 -16.41 8.29
CA PHE A 296 2.04 -15.68 7.42
C PHE A 296 2.35 -15.97 5.95
N SER A 297 1.34 -15.93 5.09
CA SER A 297 1.50 -16.07 3.65
C SER A 297 2.07 -14.81 3.00
N LYS A 298 1.76 -13.63 3.57
CA LYS A 298 2.19 -12.32 3.10
C LYS A 298 2.13 -11.26 4.20
N PRO A 299 2.86 -10.14 4.08
CA PRO A 299 2.62 -8.95 4.90
C PRO A 299 1.28 -8.29 4.53
N ILE A 300 0.78 -7.40 5.40
CA ILE A 300 -0.43 -6.60 5.14
C ILE A 300 -0.29 -5.79 3.84
N ASP A 301 0.89 -5.20 3.63
CA ASP A 301 1.31 -4.55 2.40
C ASP A 301 2.76 -4.93 2.10
N LYS A 302 3.11 -5.07 0.83
CA LYS A 302 4.46 -5.51 0.45
C LYS A 302 5.56 -4.51 0.82
N ASP A 303 5.22 -3.23 0.95
CA ASP A 303 6.18 -2.16 1.21
C ASP A 303 6.46 -1.98 2.72
N VAL A 304 5.66 -2.57 3.63
CA VAL A 304 5.91 -2.47 5.08
C VAL A 304 7.04 -3.38 5.58
N VAL A 305 7.62 -4.21 4.70
CA VAL A 305 8.76 -5.08 5.02
C VAL A 305 9.89 -4.94 4.01
N GLY A 306 11.13 -5.00 4.50
CA GLY A 306 12.35 -5.09 3.73
C GLY A 306 12.98 -6.48 3.82
N TYR A 307 13.76 -6.82 2.79
CA TYR A 307 14.43 -8.12 2.67
C TYR A 307 15.95 -7.97 2.68
N LYS A 308 16.64 -8.83 3.42
CA LYS A 308 18.11 -8.83 3.48
C LYS A 308 18.67 -10.25 3.38
N LYS A 309 19.82 -10.39 2.73
CA LYS A 309 20.56 -11.65 2.71
C LYS A 309 21.05 -12.01 4.11
N ASP A 310 20.79 -13.24 4.53
CA ASP A 310 21.30 -13.80 5.78
C ASP A 310 22.05 -15.11 5.51
N MET A 311 23.36 -15.09 5.79
CA MET A 311 24.27 -16.24 5.68
C MET A 311 24.67 -16.83 7.05
N SER A 312 24.02 -16.38 8.14
CA SER A 312 24.27 -16.89 9.48
C SER A 312 23.95 -18.39 9.58
N HIS A 313 24.58 -19.05 10.55
CA HIS A 313 24.41 -20.49 10.80
C HIS A 313 24.66 -21.40 9.57
N ASN A 314 25.46 -20.93 8.61
CA ASN A 314 25.82 -21.65 7.39
C ASN A 314 24.60 -22.01 6.51
N MET A 315 23.57 -21.16 6.55
CA MET A 315 22.34 -21.28 5.74
C MET A 315 22.20 -20.07 4.81
N ASP A 316 21.59 -20.23 3.63
CA ASP A 316 21.20 -19.11 2.75
C ASP A 316 19.72 -18.79 2.94
N ARG A 317 19.44 -17.79 3.78
CA ARG A 317 18.08 -17.35 4.14
C ARG A 317 17.84 -15.90 3.72
N THR A 318 16.58 -15.55 3.61
CA THR A 318 16.15 -14.17 3.41
C THR A 318 15.56 -13.65 4.71
N GLU A 319 16.28 -12.75 5.37
CA GLU A 319 15.82 -12.01 6.53
C GLU A 319 14.71 -11.04 6.13
N VAL A 320 13.70 -10.92 6.99
CA VAL A 320 12.60 -9.96 6.89
C VAL A 320 12.74 -8.93 8.02
N ARG A 321 12.67 -7.64 7.67
CA ARG A 321 12.74 -6.52 8.62
C ARG A 321 11.56 -5.55 8.39
N SER A 322 11.06 -4.91 9.44
CA SER A 322 10.02 -3.87 9.31
C SER A 322 10.56 -2.64 8.58
N ARG A 323 9.75 -1.98 7.74
CA ARG A 323 10.15 -0.78 7.00
C ARG A 323 10.59 0.36 7.92
N VAL A 324 9.73 0.81 8.84
CA VAL A 324 10.01 2.00 9.66
C VAL A 324 10.99 1.71 10.80
N GLY A 325 10.80 0.59 11.51
CA GLY A 325 11.63 0.23 12.66
C GLY A 325 13.00 -0.33 12.30
N ASN A 326 13.18 -0.83 11.07
CA ASN A 326 14.26 -1.74 10.70
C ASN A 326 14.47 -2.89 11.73
N SER A 327 13.39 -3.29 12.40
CA SER A 327 13.35 -4.35 13.41
C SER A 327 13.55 -5.69 12.70
N HIS A 328 14.44 -6.54 13.20
CA HIS A 328 14.47 -7.92 12.74
C HIS A 328 13.17 -8.62 13.13
N LEU A 329 12.46 -9.14 12.12
CA LEU A 329 11.19 -9.84 12.31
C LEU A 329 11.40 -11.35 12.28
N GLY A 330 12.19 -11.83 11.33
CA GLY A 330 12.43 -13.25 11.11
C GLY A 330 12.92 -13.52 9.69
N HIS A 331 12.38 -14.55 9.05
CA HIS A 331 12.79 -14.99 7.72
C HIS A 331 11.60 -15.37 6.84
N VAL A 332 11.78 -15.28 5.52
CA VAL A 332 10.80 -15.74 4.53
C VAL A 332 11.36 -16.93 3.76
N PHE A 333 10.50 -17.91 3.52
CA PHE A 333 10.79 -19.17 2.83
C PHE A 333 9.81 -19.41 1.68
N GLU A 334 10.21 -20.19 0.67
CA GLU A 334 9.41 -20.57 -0.50
C GLU A 334 8.65 -21.91 -0.27
N ASP A 335 8.45 -22.30 1.00
CA ASP A 335 7.81 -23.56 1.44
C ASP A 335 6.39 -23.34 1.98
N GLY A 336 5.77 -22.21 1.64
CA GLY A 336 4.41 -21.88 2.07
C GLY A 336 3.31 -22.52 1.21
N PRO A 337 2.04 -22.38 1.62
CA PRO A 337 0.89 -22.87 0.85
C PRO A 337 0.83 -22.24 -0.54
N GLN A 338 0.82 -23.06 -1.59
CA GLN A 338 0.88 -22.61 -2.99
C GLN A 338 -0.37 -21.81 -3.39
N GLU A 339 -1.53 -22.20 -2.84
CA GLU A 339 -2.80 -21.51 -3.00
C GLU A 339 -2.74 -20.07 -2.47
N LEU A 340 -1.91 -19.79 -1.45
CA LEU A 340 -1.71 -18.45 -0.88
C LEU A 340 -0.50 -17.68 -1.47
N GLY A 341 0.20 -18.26 -2.45
CA GLY A 341 1.36 -17.62 -3.10
C GLY A 341 2.70 -18.30 -2.84
N GLY A 342 2.72 -19.38 -2.04
CA GLY A 342 3.90 -20.23 -1.86
C GLY A 342 4.95 -19.69 -0.88
N LEU A 343 4.72 -18.54 -0.26
CA LEU A 343 5.62 -17.94 0.71
C LEU A 343 5.20 -18.24 2.14
N ARG A 344 6.20 -18.37 3.02
CA ARG A 344 6.03 -18.48 4.47
C ARG A 344 6.92 -17.47 5.17
N TYR A 345 6.29 -16.43 5.69
CA TYR A 345 6.91 -15.43 6.58
C TYR A 345 6.92 -16.00 7.99
N CYS A 346 8.07 -16.52 8.42
CA CYS A 346 8.29 -17.10 9.74
C CYS A 346 8.81 -16.00 10.68
N ILE A 347 7.92 -15.46 11.51
CA ILE A 347 8.17 -14.23 12.27
C ILE A 347 8.27 -14.53 13.75
N ASN A 348 9.12 -13.82 14.48
CA ASN A 348 9.17 -13.91 15.94
C ASN A 348 7.98 -13.15 16.56
N SER A 349 7.26 -13.78 17.49
CA SER A 349 6.23 -13.11 18.30
C SER A 349 6.81 -11.95 19.08
N ALA A 350 8.04 -12.06 19.59
CA ALA A 350 8.76 -10.99 20.27
C ALA A 350 9.05 -9.76 19.39
N ALA A 351 8.83 -9.82 18.07
CA ALA A 351 8.89 -8.66 17.18
C ALA A 351 7.51 -8.02 16.91
N LEU A 352 6.44 -8.63 17.40
CA LEU A 352 5.06 -8.25 17.10
C LEU A 352 4.30 -7.84 18.37
N LYS A 353 3.31 -6.98 18.20
CA LYS A 353 2.20 -6.81 19.14
C LYS A 353 0.91 -7.17 18.39
N PHE A 354 0.11 -8.07 18.94
CA PHE A 354 -1.20 -8.38 18.39
C PHE A 354 -2.24 -7.36 18.86
N ILE A 355 -3.07 -6.86 17.93
CA ILE A 355 -4.19 -5.96 18.20
C ILE A 355 -5.48 -6.69 17.82
N PRO A 356 -6.29 -7.15 18.80
CA PRO A 356 -7.57 -7.81 18.55
C PRO A 356 -8.54 -6.92 17.78
N LEU A 357 -9.40 -7.52 16.93
CA LEU A 357 -10.36 -6.81 16.07
C LEU A 357 -11.27 -5.85 16.86
N GLU A 358 -11.67 -6.25 18.06
CA GLU A 358 -12.49 -5.48 18.99
C GLU A 358 -11.79 -4.23 19.54
N ASP A 359 -10.46 -4.23 19.61
CA ASP A 359 -9.64 -3.13 20.14
C ASP A 359 -9.06 -2.23 19.05
N MET A 360 -9.14 -2.63 17.77
CA MET A 360 -8.52 -1.90 16.66
C MET A 360 -8.97 -0.44 16.57
N ASP A 361 -10.25 -0.12 16.77
CA ASP A 361 -10.71 1.27 16.74
C ASP A 361 -10.12 2.10 17.88
N LYS A 362 -10.06 1.51 19.08
CA LYS A 362 -9.54 2.15 20.29
C LYS A 362 -8.04 2.38 20.22
N GLU A 363 -7.30 1.46 19.60
CA GLU A 363 -5.85 1.52 19.42
C GLU A 363 -5.44 2.34 18.18
N GLY A 364 -6.39 2.89 17.41
CA GLY A 364 -6.10 3.75 16.26
C GLY A 364 -5.88 3.02 14.93
N TYR A 365 -6.28 1.75 14.84
CA TYR A 365 -6.15 0.88 13.67
C TYR A 365 -7.49 0.57 12.98
N GLY A 366 -8.53 1.36 13.25
CA GLY A 366 -9.88 1.16 12.69
C GLY A 366 -9.91 1.05 11.16
N GLU A 367 -8.99 1.77 10.49
CA GLU A 367 -8.83 1.77 9.03
C GLU A 367 -8.47 0.39 8.44
N PHE A 368 -7.91 -0.54 9.23
CA PHE A 368 -7.52 -1.88 8.74
C PHE A 368 -8.55 -2.98 9.06
N LYS A 369 -9.67 -2.66 9.73
CA LYS A 369 -10.64 -3.68 10.16
C LYS A 369 -11.27 -4.44 9.00
N TYR A 370 -11.36 -3.83 7.82
CA TYR A 370 -11.92 -4.49 6.64
C TYR A 370 -11.06 -5.66 6.13
N LEU A 371 -9.77 -5.72 6.50
CA LEU A 371 -8.86 -6.81 6.12
C LEU A 371 -9.00 -8.06 7.00
N VAL A 372 -9.60 -7.90 8.18
CA VAL A 372 -9.72 -8.95 9.21
C VAL A 372 -11.06 -9.70 9.12
N LYS A 373 -12.05 -9.10 8.45
CA LYS A 373 -13.45 -9.55 8.50
C LYS A 373 -13.72 -10.80 7.69
#